data_AF-A0A3M7TJ39-F1
#
_entry.id   AF-A0A3M7TJ39-F1
#
_cell.length_a   1.000
_cell.length_b   1.000
_cell.length_c   1.000
_cell.angle_alpha   90.00
_cell.angle_beta   90.00
_cell.angle_gamma   90.00
#
_symmetry.space_group_name_H-M   'P 1'
#
loop_
_entity.id
_entity.type
_entity.pdbx_description
1 polymer ?
#
loop_
_entity_poly.entity_id
_entity_poly.type
_entity_poly.pdbx_seq_one_letter_code
_entity_poly.pdbx_strand_id
1 'polypeptide(L)'
;MLNKVCYILFFIFLCCCNKNVKKPFVREEKEKDPLYLQINNVIDSMSTSFPREYSVNVYTVAHEKKHGNDYIKIATAQFYNKDSVSGSYLHNGKTIVLYSKDFFKNNNKKHLKLDNALKYENKTISLYHPQYTIFEIINGTYKNISIEEGIKMNLFNYSDRYIPESIPAN
;
A
#
# COMPACT_ATOMS: atom_id res chain seq x y z
N MET A 1 31.51 49.91 -16.02
CA MET A 1 31.39 49.09 -14.78
C MET A 1 29.97 48.57 -14.51
N LEU A 2 29.02 48.71 -15.44
CA LEU A 2 27.62 48.29 -15.24
C LEU A 2 27.38 46.78 -15.46
N ASN A 3 28.22 46.11 -16.27
CA ASN A 3 28.00 44.71 -16.65
C ASN A 3 28.35 43.68 -15.57
N LYS A 4 29.21 44.00 -14.60
CA LYS A 4 29.61 43.02 -13.56
C LYS A 4 28.57 42.88 -12.44
N VAL A 5 27.75 43.91 -12.20
CA VAL A 5 26.71 43.90 -11.16
C VAL A 5 25.52 43.03 -11.58
N CYS A 6 25.20 42.98 -12.88
CA CYS A 6 24.12 42.14 -13.41
C CYS A 6 24.39 40.64 -13.24
N TYR A 7 25.64 40.17 -13.37
CA TYR A 7 25.96 38.75 -13.21
C TYR A 7 25.83 38.26 -11.76
N ILE A 8 26.14 39.11 -10.78
CA ILE A 8 26.03 38.76 -9.36
C ILE A 8 24.55 38.65 -8.95
N LEU A 9 23.69 39.53 -9.45
CA LEU A 9 22.24 39.44 -9.22
C LEU A 9 21.61 38.20 -9.89
N PHE A 10 22.10 37.79 -11.07
CA PHE A 10 21.62 36.58 -11.74
C PHE A 10 22.02 35.29 -11.00
N PHE A 11 23.21 35.24 -10.39
CA PHE A 11 23.64 34.12 -9.55
C PHE A 11 22.87 34.02 -8.23
N ILE A 12 22.52 35.15 -7.61
CA ILE A 12 21.70 35.17 -6.40
C ILE A 12 20.27 34.67 -6.71
N PHE A 13 19.71 35.01 -7.88
CA PHE A 13 18.40 34.52 -8.30
C PHE A 13 18.38 33.01 -8.61
N LEU A 14 19.45 32.47 -9.20
CA LEU A 14 19.59 31.03 -9.45
C LEU A 14 19.81 30.21 -8.17
N CYS A 15 20.46 30.77 -7.14
CA CYS A 15 20.62 30.09 -5.85
C CYS A 15 19.36 30.11 -4.95
N CYS A 16 18.36 30.96 -5.26
CA CYS A 16 17.11 31.01 -4.49
C CYS A 16 15.98 30.12 -5.02
N CYS A 17 16.15 29.51 -6.20
CA CYS A 17 15.17 28.59 -6.79
C CYS A 17 15.58 27.12 -6.67
N ASN A 18 15.58 26.53 -5.46
CA ASN A 18 15.11 25.15 -5.25
C ASN A 18 15.05 24.65 -3.78
N LYS A 19 14.77 25.51 -2.80
CA LYS A 19 14.66 25.07 -1.39
C LYS A 19 13.28 24.53 -0.97
N ASN A 20 12.39 24.16 -1.90
CA ASN A 20 11.10 23.57 -1.56
C ASN A 20 10.65 22.46 -2.51
N VAL A 21 11.56 21.60 -3.00
CA VAL A 21 11.13 20.21 -3.22
C VAL A 21 10.89 19.68 -1.82
N LYS A 22 9.64 19.76 -1.36
CA LYS A 22 9.17 19.00 -0.21
C LYS A 22 9.46 17.55 -0.57
N LYS A 23 10.60 17.01 -0.14
CA LYS A 23 10.77 15.57 -0.05
C LYS A 23 9.52 15.11 0.70
N PRO A 24 8.67 14.23 0.11
CA PRO A 24 7.54 13.70 0.86
C PRO A 24 8.14 13.17 2.16
N PHE A 25 7.59 13.60 3.28
CA PHE A 25 8.08 13.26 4.62
C PHE A 25 8.21 11.73 4.71
N VAL A 26 9.41 11.20 4.44
CA VAL A 26 9.74 9.79 4.64
C VAL A 26 9.92 9.65 6.13
N ARG A 27 8.91 9.07 6.78
CA ARG A 27 9.04 8.61 8.17
C ARG A 27 9.49 7.16 8.12
N GLU A 28 10.56 6.92 8.86
CA GLU A 28 11.36 5.71 8.97
C GLU A 28 10.55 4.41 9.04
N GLU A 29 11.09 3.42 8.33
CA GLU A 29 10.74 2.02 8.31
C GLU A 29 10.38 1.50 9.71
N LYS A 30 9.15 1.00 9.85
CA LYS A 30 8.72 0.22 11.02
C LYS A 30 9.31 -1.21 10.99
N GLU A 31 10.61 -1.32 10.74
CA GLU A 31 11.31 -2.60 10.53
C GLU A 31 11.48 -3.43 11.82
N LYS A 32 11.18 -2.88 13.00
CA LYS A 32 11.37 -3.62 14.26
C LYS A 32 10.18 -4.50 14.65
N ASP A 33 9.00 -4.26 14.08
CA ASP A 33 7.81 -5.04 14.40
C ASP A 33 7.74 -6.27 13.47
N PRO A 34 7.73 -7.51 14.01
CA PRO A 34 7.70 -8.73 13.22
C PRO A 34 6.57 -8.79 12.19
N LEU A 35 5.42 -8.18 12.49
CA LEU A 35 4.27 -8.16 11.58
C LEU A 35 4.54 -7.25 10.39
N TYR A 36 5.13 -6.07 10.61
CA TYR A 36 5.47 -5.15 9.53
C TYR A 36 6.57 -5.72 8.63
N LEU A 37 7.54 -6.43 9.21
CA LEU A 37 8.54 -7.19 8.44
C LEU A 37 7.88 -8.25 7.55
N GLN A 38 6.95 -9.02 8.10
CA GLN A 38 6.22 -10.02 7.31
C GLN A 38 5.42 -9.38 6.17
N ILE A 39 4.72 -8.28 6.45
CA ILE A 39 3.97 -7.53 5.43
C ILE A 39 4.90 -7.06 4.32
N ASN A 40 6.03 -6.46 4.68
CA ASN A 40 7.01 -5.95 3.73
C ASN A 40 7.61 -7.07 2.87
N ASN A 41 7.96 -8.21 3.47
CA ASN A 41 8.47 -9.38 2.76
C ASN A 41 7.45 -9.93 1.74
N VAL A 42 6.17 -10.02 2.12
CA VAL A 42 5.11 -10.45 1.20
C VAL A 42 4.97 -9.44 0.05
N ILE A 43 4.98 -8.15 0.35
CA ILE A 43 4.90 -7.10 -0.67
C ILE A 43 6.08 -7.16 -1.64
N ASP A 44 7.30 -7.31 -1.14
CA ASP A 44 8.48 -7.46 -1.98
C ASP A 44 8.39 -8.71 -2.85
N SER A 45 7.93 -9.83 -2.30
CA SER A 45 7.68 -11.06 -3.07
C SER A 45 6.66 -10.83 -4.17
N MET A 46 5.48 -10.26 -3.85
CA MET A 46 4.45 -9.94 -4.84
C MET A 46 5.00 -9.01 -5.93
N SER A 47 5.81 -8.02 -5.54
CA SER A 47 6.38 -7.02 -6.45
C SER A 47 7.27 -7.61 -7.53
N THR A 48 7.94 -8.73 -7.26
CA THR A 48 8.82 -9.38 -8.26
C THR A 48 8.05 -9.99 -9.44
N SER A 49 6.75 -10.23 -9.27
CA SER A 49 5.91 -10.85 -10.31
C SER A 49 5.36 -9.86 -11.35
N PHE A 50 5.52 -8.54 -11.12
CA PHE A 50 4.97 -7.52 -12.01
C PHE A 50 6.01 -7.03 -13.03
N PRO A 51 5.63 -6.85 -14.31
CA PRO A 51 6.50 -6.23 -15.32
C PRO A 51 6.86 -4.80 -14.90
N ARG A 52 8.05 -4.33 -15.29
CA ARG A 52 8.52 -2.98 -14.94
C ARG A 52 7.63 -1.89 -15.53
N GLU A 53 7.01 -2.17 -16.67
CA GLU A 53 6.11 -1.29 -17.41
C GLU A 53 4.79 -1.07 -16.67
N TYR A 54 4.42 -1.98 -15.75
CA TYR A 54 3.18 -1.96 -15.00
C TYR A 54 3.46 -2.07 -13.50
N SER A 55 4.22 -1.10 -12.97
CA SER A 55 4.60 -1.10 -11.56
C SER A 55 3.41 -0.84 -10.65
N VAL A 56 3.16 -1.79 -9.73
CA VAL A 56 2.19 -1.60 -8.65
C VAL A 56 2.83 -0.76 -7.55
N ASN A 57 2.26 0.42 -7.32
CA ASN A 57 2.79 1.39 -6.37
C ASN A 57 1.96 1.52 -5.09
N VAL A 58 0.78 0.90 -5.03
CA VAL A 58 -0.09 0.91 -3.85
C VAL A 58 -0.48 -0.51 -3.45
N TYR A 59 -0.30 -0.79 -2.16
CA TYR A 59 -0.71 -2.03 -1.52
C TYR A 59 -1.65 -1.70 -0.38
N THR A 60 -2.64 -2.56 -0.19
CA THR A 60 -3.60 -2.47 0.90
C THR A 60 -3.44 -3.66 1.82
N VAL A 61 -3.48 -3.42 3.11
CA VAL A 61 -3.36 -4.44 4.14
C VAL A 61 -4.62 -4.37 4.99
N ALA A 62 -5.39 -5.45 5.00
CA ALA A 62 -6.59 -5.59 5.81
C ALA A 62 -6.38 -6.67 6.87
N HIS A 63 -7.00 -6.49 8.02
CA HIS A 63 -7.04 -7.46 9.11
C HIS A 63 -8.49 -7.86 9.38
N GLU A 64 -8.71 -9.16 9.56
CA GLU A 64 -9.99 -9.73 9.97
C GLU A 64 -9.76 -10.81 11.03
N LYS A 65 -10.58 -10.80 12.08
CA LYS A 65 -10.60 -11.87 13.09
C LYS A 65 -11.79 -12.79 12.82
N LYS A 66 -11.53 -14.05 12.47
CA LYS A 66 -12.57 -15.04 12.16
C LYS A 66 -12.26 -16.37 12.82
N HIS A 67 -13.29 -17.03 13.34
CA HIS A 67 -13.16 -18.34 14.00
C HIS A 67 -12.10 -18.38 15.11
N GLY A 68 -11.87 -17.26 15.80
CA GLY A 68 -10.86 -17.14 16.86
C GLY A 68 -9.46 -16.77 16.39
N ASN A 69 -9.19 -16.78 15.08
CA ASN A 69 -7.88 -16.54 14.50
C ASN A 69 -7.79 -15.18 13.81
N ASP A 70 -6.59 -14.61 13.79
CA ASP A 70 -6.29 -13.33 13.15
C ASP A 70 -5.71 -13.56 11.74
N TYR A 71 -6.36 -12.99 10.73
CA TYR A 71 -5.96 -13.10 9.33
C TYR A 71 -5.57 -11.74 8.78
N ILE A 72 -4.55 -11.73 7.92
CA ILE A 72 -4.11 -10.55 7.19
C ILE A 72 -4.24 -10.81 5.69
N LYS A 73 -4.89 -9.88 4.99
CA LYS A 73 -4.94 -9.86 3.52
C LYS A 73 -4.11 -8.69 3.02
N ILE A 74 -3.15 -8.98 2.15
CA ILE A 74 -2.39 -7.98 1.39
C ILE A 74 -2.90 -8.02 -0.04
N ALA A 75 -3.27 -6.87 -0.58
CA ALA A 75 -3.77 -6.74 -1.95
C ALA A 75 -3.09 -5.61 -2.70
N THR A 76 -2.90 -5.77 -4.01
CA THR A 76 -2.51 -4.66 -4.89
C THR A 76 -3.67 -3.68 -5.07
N ALA A 77 -3.36 -2.41 -5.30
CA ALA A 77 -4.36 -1.42 -5.62
C ALA A 77 -3.77 -0.30 -6.50
N GLN A 78 -4.65 0.42 -7.19
CA GLN A 78 -4.31 1.70 -7.82
C GLN A 78 -4.76 2.88 -6.96
N PHE A 79 -5.91 2.73 -6.30
CA PHE A 79 -6.54 3.72 -5.45
C PHE A 79 -6.90 3.11 -4.10
N TYR A 80 -7.09 3.94 -3.08
CA TYR A 80 -7.50 3.49 -1.76
C TYR A 80 -8.61 4.41 -1.18
N ASN A 81 -9.47 3.86 -0.33
CA ASN A 81 -10.54 4.60 0.33
C ASN A 81 -10.00 5.27 1.60
N LYS A 82 -9.75 6.58 1.52
CA LYS A 82 -9.21 7.40 2.61
C LYS A 82 -10.02 7.32 3.91
N ASP A 83 -11.34 7.21 3.84
CA ASP A 83 -12.21 7.34 5.02
C ASP A 83 -12.11 6.10 5.94
N SER A 84 -11.70 4.97 5.35
CA SER A 84 -11.53 3.70 6.04
C SER A 84 -10.08 3.43 6.49
N VAL A 85 -9.12 4.26 6.09
CA VAL A 85 -7.70 4.07 6.41
C VAL A 85 -7.44 4.22 7.91
N SER A 86 -6.72 3.26 8.48
CA SER A 86 -6.20 3.34 9.84
C SER A 86 -4.79 3.92 9.91
N GLY A 87 -3.98 3.71 8.87
CA GLY A 87 -2.65 4.26 8.76
C GLY A 87 -2.02 3.97 7.39
N SER A 88 -0.83 4.51 7.17
CA SER A 88 -0.08 4.27 5.94
C SER A 88 1.42 4.48 6.16
N TYR A 89 2.25 3.81 5.37
CA TYR A 89 3.69 4.03 5.34
C TYR A 89 4.28 3.74 3.96
N LEU A 90 5.54 4.10 3.77
CA LEU A 90 6.29 3.83 2.54
C LEU A 90 7.28 2.68 2.78
N HIS A 91 7.42 1.80 1.80
CA HIS A 91 8.42 0.72 1.77
C HIS A 91 8.93 0.56 0.35
N ASN A 92 10.24 0.67 0.11
CA ASN A 92 10.84 0.51 -1.23
C ASN A 92 10.12 1.32 -2.34
N GLY A 93 9.73 2.56 -2.04
CA GLY A 93 9.00 3.44 -2.97
C GLY A 93 7.51 3.13 -3.16
N LYS A 94 6.99 2.09 -2.49
CA LYS A 94 5.59 1.66 -2.54
C LYS A 94 4.81 2.23 -1.37
N THR A 95 3.58 2.61 -1.63
CA THR A 95 2.62 3.07 -0.62
C THR A 95 1.88 1.89 -0.03
N ILE A 96 1.96 1.72 1.29
CA ILE A 96 1.27 0.66 2.02
C ILE A 96 0.17 1.30 2.87
N VAL A 97 -1.07 0.92 2.58
CA VAL A 97 -2.27 1.46 3.22
C VAL A 97 -2.84 0.39 4.15
N LEU A 98 -3.01 0.74 5.42
CA LEU A 98 -3.54 -0.14 6.44
C LEU A 98 -5.04 0.13 6.65
N TYR A 99 -5.83 -0.94 6.63
CA TYR A 99 -7.24 -0.98 6.98
C TYR A 99 -7.39 -1.87 8.22
N SER A 100 -8.32 -1.49 9.11
CA SER A 100 -8.48 -1.96 10.51
C SER A 100 -7.87 -0.99 11.52
N LYS A 101 -8.74 -0.18 12.12
CA LYS A 101 -8.36 0.85 13.10
C LYS A 101 -7.96 0.27 14.44
N ASP A 102 -8.34 -0.96 14.76
CA ASP A 102 -8.12 -1.57 16.09
C ASP A 102 -6.85 -2.41 16.15
N PHE A 103 -6.52 -3.13 15.08
CA PHE A 103 -5.35 -4.01 15.05
C PHE A 103 -4.03 -3.24 14.88
N PHE A 104 -4.04 -2.18 14.08
CA PHE A 104 -2.85 -1.36 13.84
C PHE A 104 -2.77 -0.14 14.79
N LYS A 105 -3.40 -0.20 15.97
CA LYS A 105 -3.41 0.91 16.92
C LYS A 105 -2.02 1.21 17.48
N ASN A 106 -1.80 2.51 17.66
CA ASN A 106 -0.57 3.15 18.16
C ASN A 106 0.55 3.24 17.11
N ASN A 107 0.52 4.30 16.29
CA ASN A 107 1.58 5.31 16.43
C ASN A 107 1.50 6.52 15.50
N ASN A 108 0.62 6.60 14.51
CA ASN A 108 0.64 7.78 13.62
C ASN A 108 -0.74 8.14 13.06
N LYS A 109 -1.48 8.99 13.79
CA LYS A 109 -2.40 9.97 13.18
C LYS A 109 -1.65 11.03 12.36
N LYS A 110 -0.49 10.71 11.79
CA LYS A 110 0.06 11.51 10.69
C LYS A 110 -0.54 10.91 9.44
N HIS A 111 -1.69 11.45 9.06
CA HIS A 111 -2.11 11.39 7.68
C HIS A 111 -0.88 11.82 6.86
N LEU A 112 -0.29 10.90 6.10
CA LEU A 112 0.45 11.34 4.93
C LEU A 112 -0.53 12.28 4.21
N LYS A 113 -0.05 13.45 3.77
CA LYS A 113 -0.67 14.09 2.61
C LYS A 113 -0.40 13.16 1.44
N LEU A 114 -1.07 12.00 1.46
CA LEU A 114 -1.03 11.02 0.40
C LEU A 114 -1.53 11.75 -0.83
N ASP A 115 -0.81 11.51 -1.90
CA ASP A 115 -1.00 12.18 -3.17
C ASP A 115 -2.47 12.11 -3.58
N ASN A 116 -3.09 13.26 -3.85
CA ASN A 116 -4.47 13.31 -4.33
C ASN A 116 -4.64 12.49 -5.62
N ALA A 117 -3.54 12.25 -6.36
CA ALA A 117 -3.49 11.42 -7.55
C ALA A 117 -3.82 9.92 -7.31
N LEU A 118 -3.72 9.43 -6.07
CA LEU A 118 -4.02 8.04 -5.70
C LEU A 118 -5.39 7.89 -5.01
N LYS A 119 -6.20 8.96 -5.05
CA LYS A 119 -7.58 8.94 -4.58
C LYS A 119 -8.49 8.40 -5.67
N TYR A 120 -9.45 7.55 -5.29
CA TYR A 120 -10.48 7.09 -6.20
C TYR A 120 -11.28 8.27 -6.80
N GLU A 121 -11.24 8.41 -8.12
CA GLU A 121 -12.12 9.28 -8.89
C GLU A 121 -13.01 8.40 -9.77
N ASN A 122 -14.32 8.69 -9.79
CA ASN A 122 -15.39 7.85 -10.37
C ASN A 122 -15.28 7.61 -11.90
N LYS A 123 -14.18 8.02 -12.55
CA LYS A 123 -13.97 8.01 -14.02
C LYS A 123 -12.72 7.25 -14.47
N THR A 124 -11.90 6.73 -13.57
CA THR A 124 -10.68 5.97 -13.89
C THR A 124 -10.85 4.51 -13.48
N ILE A 125 -11.73 3.80 -14.20
CA ILE A 125 -11.80 2.34 -14.11
C ILE A 125 -10.82 1.80 -15.14
N SER A 126 -9.65 1.37 -14.69
CA SER A 126 -8.79 0.47 -15.47
C SER A 126 -8.64 -0.83 -14.69
N LEU A 127 -9.04 -1.91 -15.36
CA LEU A 127 -9.14 -3.27 -14.86
C LEU A 127 -7.75 -3.80 -14.48
N TYR A 128 -7.34 -3.61 -13.23
CA TYR A 128 -6.32 -4.45 -12.62
C TYR A 128 -7.01 -5.46 -11.72
N HIS A 129 -6.90 -6.75 -12.03
CA HIS A 129 -7.34 -7.78 -11.10
C HIS A 129 -6.40 -7.75 -9.90
N PRO A 130 -6.89 -7.40 -8.70
CA PRO A 130 -6.00 -7.28 -7.56
C PRO A 130 -5.41 -8.65 -7.25
N GLN A 131 -4.10 -8.70 -7.04
CA GLN A 131 -3.46 -9.89 -6.52
C GLN A 131 -3.57 -9.87 -5.01
N TYR A 132 -3.93 -11.01 -4.41
CA TYR A 132 -4.05 -11.15 -2.97
C TYR A 132 -3.00 -12.12 -2.46
N THR A 133 -2.50 -11.85 -1.26
CA THR A 133 -1.85 -12.84 -0.42
C THR A 133 -2.50 -12.78 0.95
N ILE A 134 -2.83 -13.95 1.50
CA ILE A 134 -3.48 -14.07 2.81
C ILE A 134 -2.58 -14.91 3.70
N PHE A 135 -2.41 -14.49 4.95
CA PHE A 135 -1.78 -15.31 5.95
C PHE A 135 -2.52 -15.23 7.29
N GLU A 136 -2.45 -16.33 8.02
CA GLU A 136 -2.95 -16.49 9.38
C GLU A 136 -1.82 -16.25 10.38
N ILE A 137 -2.13 -15.57 11.49
CA ILE A 137 -1.20 -15.34 12.59
C ILE A 137 -1.41 -16.43 13.63
N ILE A 138 -0.39 -17.27 13.86
CA ILE A 138 -0.43 -18.40 14.79
C ILE A 138 0.72 -18.24 15.78
N ASN A 139 0.44 -17.79 17.01
CA ASN A 139 1.46 -17.64 18.06
C ASN A 139 2.72 -16.86 17.61
N GLY A 140 2.54 -15.80 16.81
CA GLY A 140 3.64 -15.00 16.25
C GLY A 140 4.31 -15.58 15.00
N THR A 141 3.90 -16.77 14.55
CA THR A 141 4.26 -17.33 13.25
C THR A 141 3.21 -16.96 12.19
N TYR A 142 3.61 -16.99 10.92
CA TYR A 142 2.76 -16.61 9.79
C TYR A 142 2.58 -17.79 8.85
N LYS A 143 1.34 -18.25 8.69
CA LYS A 143 0.98 -19.35 7.80
C LYS A 143 0.25 -18.80 6.59
N ASN A 144 0.78 -19.00 5.40
CA ASN A 144 0.09 -18.62 4.17
C ASN A 144 -1.18 -19.46 4.00
N ILE A 145 -2.25 -18.79 3.58
CA ILE A 145 -3.55 -19.39 3.25
C ILE A 145 -3.75 -19.23 1.75
N SER A 146 -4.13 -20.30 1.08
CA SER A 146 -4.45 -20.23 -0.36
C SER A 146 -5.68 -19.35 -0.58
N ILE A 147 -5.79 -18.73 -1.76
CA ILE A 147 -6.94 -17.86 -2.03
C ILE A 147 -8.23 -18.68 -2.03
N GLU A 148 -8.19 -19.89 -2.57
CA GLU A 148 -9.32 -20.82 -2.63
C GLU A 148 -9.81 -21.21 -1.24
N GLU A 149 -8.88 -21.50 -0.31
CA GLU A 149 -9.19 -21.78 1.09
C GLU A 149 -9.76 -20.54 1.78
N GLY A 150 -9.17 -19.36 1.57
CA GLY A 150 -9.67 -18.10 2.12
C GLY A 150 -11.08 -17.76 1.66
N ILE A 151 -11.42 -18.04 0.39
CA ILE A 151 -12.77 -17.89 -0.15
C ILE A 151 -13.74 -18.88 0.51
N LYS A 152 -13.36 -20.17 0.61
CA LYS A 152 -14.19 -21.21 1.24
C LYS A 152 -14.49 -20.89 2.71
N MET A 153 -13.53 -20.33 3.42
CA MET A 153 -13.67 -19.89 4.81
C MET A 153 -14.33 -18.51 4.93
N ASN A 154 -14.64 -17.85 3.81
CA ASN A 154 -15.16 -16.50 3.75
C ASN A 154 -14.32 -15.53 4.60
N LEU A 155 -12.98 -15.54 4.45
CA LEU A 155 -12.09 -14.76 5.32
C LEU A 155 -12.20 -13.25 5.09
N PHE A 156 -12.29 -12.82 3.84
CA PHE A 156 -12.43 -11.42 3.43
C PHE A 156 -13.53 -11.27 2.38
N ASN A 157 -13.90 -10.04 2.07
CA ASN A 157 -14.65 -9.76 0.84
C ASN A 157 -13.69 -9.84 -0.37
N TYR A 158 -14.14 -10.52 -1.43
CA TYR A 158 -13.44 -10.74 -2.70
C TYR A 158 -14.27 -10.22 -3.89
N SER A 159 -15.13 -9.23 -3.68
CA SER A 159 -16.05 -8.63 -4.69
C SER A 159 -15.35 -8.10 -5.97
N ASP A 160 -14.03 -8.09 -5.97
CA ASP A 160 -13.09 -7.74 -7.03
C ASP A 160 -12.64 -8.96 -7.88
N ARG A 161 -13.06 -10.18 -7.56
CA ARG A 161 -12.94 -11.37 -8.43
C ARG A 161 -14.32 -11.80 -8.95
N TYR A 162 -14.43 -11.95 -10.27
CA TYR A 162 -15.46 -12.81 -10.86
C TYR A 162 -15.08 -14.27 -10.58
N ILE A 163 -15.90 -14.98 -9.81
CA ILE A 163 -15.75 -16.41 -9.56
C ILE A 163 -16.78 -17.10 -10.48
N PRO A 164 -16.37 -17.79 -11.56
CA PRO A 164 -17.31 -18.54 -12.38
C PRO A 164 -17.95 -19.65 -11.55
N GLU A 165 -19.26 -19.85 -11.69
CA GLU A 165 -19.98 -20.96 -11.07
C GLU A 165 -19.37 -22.30 -11.52
N SER A 166 -19.31 -23.27 -10.60
CA SER A 166 -18.82 -24.62 -10.92
C SER A 166 -19.71 -25.26 -11.97
N ILE A 167 -19.10 -25.72 -13.07
CA ILE A 167 -19.78 -26.51 -14.09
C ILE A 167 -20.31 -27.78 -13.39
N PRO A 168 -21.63 -28.07 -13.43
CA PRO A 168 -22.15 -29.29 -12.86
C PRO A 168 -21.48 -30.50 -13.51
N ALA A 169 -21.06 -31.46 -12.69
CA ALA A 169 -20.51 -32.71 -13.18
C ALA A 169 -21.61 -33.46 -13.95
N ASN A 170 -21.43 -33.60 -15.27
CA ASN A 170 -22.22 -34.51 -16.10
C ASN A 170 -21.83 -35.96 -15.85
#